data_AF-A0A3D0NAY4-F1
#
_entry.id   AF-A0A3D0NAY4-F1
#
_cell.length_a   1.000
_cell.length_b   1.000
_cell.length_c   1.000
_cell.angle_alpha   90.00
_cell.angle_beta   90.00
_cell.angle_gamma   90.00
#
_symmetry.space_group_name_H-M   'P 1'
#
loop_
_entity.id
_entity.type
_entity.pdbx_description
1 polymer ?
#
loop_
_entity_poly.entity_id
_entity_poly.type
_entity_poly.pdbx_seq_one_letter_code
_entity_poly.pdbx_strand_id
1 'polypeptide(L)'
;EAGKLLGDISGGNLGKQDSTEEISKVPVLTDAMAWNPVFPDDTPQEKIQELSLEHRNQSLTDTFPKIKLAALGGITPEEASVDFEARIKLDACLMIIESNLQCRDHNATLNDVRTALGLDVIESEDPTDVDLNQVPDIRLARYDVSKLTTQQLGDVYQRCFFVGFRRGFMQAAEEIVSRDEKPEHVNLSDVYAALLDTRDNIEERLELVEQAKAAVLAQEQSPAAWLLREIPLRLINQEAQIASDLIRKLETDHINEPGIAEQLYRLLVQMGVMNPDGSQAVPGAPPATAGDSGGIWTPGSDAGPGKSSEGSGLWVPD
;
A
#
# COMPACT_ATOMS: atom_id res chain seq x y z
N GLU A 1 -11.51 16.79 -32.63
CA GLU A 1 -11.28 16.39 -34.05
C GLU A 1 -11.56 14.92 -34.35
N ALA A 2 -11.22 13.97 -33.47
CA ALA A 2 -11.42 12.52 -33.69
C ALA A 2 -12.87 12.11 -34.07
N GLY A 3 -13.90 12.70 -33.45
CA GLY A 3 -15.30 12.38 -33.74
C GLY A 3 -15.75 12.71 -35.16
N LYS A 4 -15.17 13.75 -35.78
CA LYS A 4 -15.45 14.13 -37.18
C LYS A 4 -14.86 13.12 -38.16
N LEU A 5 -13.62 12.71 -37.89
CA LEU A 5 -12.88 11.69 -38.63
C LEU A 5 -13.58 10.33 -38.59
N LEU A 6 -14.09 9.92 -37.43
CA LEU A 6 -14.89 8.69 -37.28
C LEU A 6 -16.25 8.78 -38.01
N GLY A 7 -16.90 9.95 -37.96
CA GLY A 7 -18.12 10.24 -38.71
C GLY A 7 -17.94 10.02 -40.22
N ASP A 8 -16.85 10.55 -40.78
CA ASP A 8 -16.50 10.43 -42.20
C ASP A 8 -16.18 8.97 -42.58
N ILE A 9 -15.47 8.23 -41.74
CA ILE A 9 -15.16 6.80 -41.96
C ILE A 9 -16.43 5.93 -41.90
N SER A 10 -17.39 6.27 -41.03
CA SER A 10 -18.63 5.51 -40.87
C SER A 10 -19.69 5.78 -41.93
N GLY A 11 -19.42 6.70 -42.88
CA GLY A 11 -20.39 7.12 -43.89
C GLY A 11 -21.62 7.82 -43.30
N GLY A 12 -21.46 8.50 -42.16
CA GLY A 12 -22.56 9.16 -41.46
C GLY A 12 -23.54 8.23 -40.73
N ASN A 13 -23.18 6.95 -40.54
CA ASN A 13 -23.99 6.00 -39.76
C ASN A 13 -23.82 6.13 -38.25
N LEU A 14 -22.80 6.89 -37.79
CA LEU A 14 -22.72 7.30 -36.40
C LEU A 14 -23.82 8.36 -36.15
N GLY A 15 -24.62 8.16 -35.10
CA GLY A 15 -25.67 9.09 -34.69
C GLY A 15 -25.13 10.50 -34.44
N LYS A 16 -26.04 11.49 -34.32
CA LYS A 16 -25.64 12.86 -33.99
C LYS A 16 -24.75 12.85 -32.75
N GLN A 17 -23.62 13.55 -32.82
CA GLN A 17 -22.75 13.75 -31.67
C GLN A 17 -23.59 14.38 -30.56
N ASP A 18 -23.73 13.70 -29.43
CA ASP A 18 -24.42 14.25 -28.27
C ASP A 18 -23.75 15.56 -27.84
N SER A 19 -24.54 16.47 -27.28
CA SER A 19 -24.03 17.76 -26.79
C SER A 19 -22.96 17.50 -25.73
N THR A 20 -21.73 17.93 -26.01
CA THR A 20 -20.65 17.90 -25.03
C THR A 20 -20.86 19.04 -24.04
N GLU A 21 -21.09 18.71 -22.77
CA GLU A 21 -21.08 19.65 -21.66
C GLU A 21 -19.71 19.56 -20.98
N GLU A 22 -19.06 20.71 -20.69
CA GLU A 22 -17.81 20.72 -19.95
C GLU A 22 -18.13 20.47 -18.47
N ILE A 23 -17.86 19.25 -18.00
CA ILE A 23 -18.18 18.81 -16.64
C ILE A 23 -17.06 19.19 -15.65
N SER A 24 -15.79 19.12 -16.08
CA SER A 24 -14.62 19.38 -15.23
C SER A 24 -13.34 19.63 -16.04
N LYS A 25 -12.31 20.18 -15.39
CA LYS A 25 -10.96 20.35 -15.93
C LYS A 25 -10.01 19.38 -15.25
N VAL A 26 -9.21 18.69 -16.06
CA VAL A 26 -8.19 17.76 -15.58
C VAL A 26 -6.81 18.38 -15.82
N PRO A 27 -5.85 18.30 -14.86
CA PRO A 27 -4.48 18.73 -15.10
C PRO A 27 -3.86 18.02 -16.31
N VAL A 28 -3.12 18.75 -17.15
CA VAL A 28 -2.49 18.22 -18.39
C VAL A 28 -1.63 16.99 -18.10
N LEU A 29 -0.90 16.99 -16.98
CA LEU A 29 -0.11 15.83 -16.55
C LEU A 29 -0.96 14.58 -16.34
N THR A 30 -2.09 14.72 -15.64
CA THR A 30 -3.01 13.62 -15.35
C THR A 30 -3.66 13.10 -16.62
N ASP A 31 -4.08 14.00 -17.52
CA ASP A 31 -4.70 13.63 -18.80
C ASP A 31 -3.69 12.92 -19.73
N ALA A 32 -2.48 13.46 -19.87
CA ALA A 32 -1.45 12.90 -20.73
C ALA A 32 -0.94 11.53 -20.27
N MET A 33 -1.01 11.24 -18.96
CA MET A 33 -0.61 9.95 -18.39
C MET A 33 -1.78 8.99 -18.15
N ALA A 34 -3.02 9.41 -18.45
CA ALA A 34 -4.20 8.62 -18.16
C ALA A 34 -4.19 7.28 -18.91
N TRP A 35 -4.55 6.22 -18.19
CA TRP A 35 -4.67 4.88 -18.76
C TRP A 35 -5.89 4.20 -18.19
N ASN A 36 -6.86 3.94 -19.07
CA ASN A 36 -8.14 3.34 -18.73
C ASN A 36 -8.39 2.11 -19.62
N PRO A 37 -7.55 1.07 -19.52
CA PRO A 37 -7.74 -0.16 -20.29
C PRO A 37 -8.99 -0.90 -19.81
N VAL A 38 -9.64 -1.61 -20.75
CA VAL A 38 -10.68 -2.60 -20.42
C VAL A 38 -10.04 -3.96 -20.59
N PHE A 39 -9.91 -4.72 -19.49
CA PHE A 39 -9.35 -6.06 -19.50
C PHE A 39 -10.45 -7.12 -19.64
N PRO A 40 -10.17 -8.26 -20.32
CA PRO A 40 -11.02 -9.45 -20.24
C PRO A 40 -11.23 -9.94 -18.80
N ASP A 41 -12.41 -10.53 -18.52
CA ASP A 41 -12.80 -10.99 -17.19
C ASP A 41 -11.85 -12.07 -16.59
N ASP A 42 -11.16 -12.81 -17.45
CA ASP A 42 -10.21 -13.86 -17.09
C ASP A 42 -8.76 -13.36 -16.95
N THR A 43 -8.52 -12.05 -17.06
CA THR A 43 -7.18 -11.48 -16.89
C THR A 43 -6.72 -11.62 -15.43
N PRO A 44 -5.59 -12.31 -15.17
CA PRO A 44 -5.08 -12.43 -13.80
C PRO A 44 -4.73 -11.06 -13.18
N GLN A 45 -5.02 -10.89 -11.89
CA GLN A 45 -4.73 -9.64 -11.17
C GLN A 45 -3.24 -9.25 -11.22
N GLU A 46 -2.34 -10.22 -11.07
CA GLU A 46 -0.90 -10.01 -11.21
C GLU A 46 -0.54 -9.40 -12.56
N LYS A 47 -1.18 -9.86 -13.65
CA LYS A 47 -0.92 -9.35 -14.99
C LYS A 47 -1.45 -7.92 -15.16
N ILE A 48 -2.60 -7.60 -14.55
CA ILE A 48 -3.14 -6.23 -14.54
C ILE A 48 -2.18 -5.29 -13.82
N GLN A 49 -1.64 -5.71 -12.68
CA GLN A 49 -0.65 -4.94 -11.92
C GLN A 49 0.66 -4.74 -12.71
N GLU A 50 1.18 -5.80 -13.32
CA GLU A 50 2.39 -5.75 -14.17
C GLU A 50 2.23 -4.72 -15.30
N LEU A 51 1.13 -4.79 -16.07
CA LEU A 51 0.87 -3.85 -17.15
C LEU A 51 0.66 -2.41 -16.65
N SER A 52 0.07 -2.25 -15.46
CA SER A 52 -0.08 -0.94 -14.81
C SER A 52 1.27 -0.31 -14.45
N LEU A 53 2.20 -1.13 -13.93
CA LEU A 53 3.55 -0.68 -13.60
C LEU A 53 4.35 -0.36 -14.87
N GLU A 54 4.24 -1.19 -15.91
CA GLU A 54 4.89 -0.97 -17.20
C GLU A 54 4.42 0.33 -17.84
N HIS A 55 3.10 0.54 -17.96
CA HIS A 55 2.53 1.78 -18.50
C HIS A 55 2.95 3.01 -17.70
N ARG A 56 2.92 2.92 -16.36
CA ARG A 56 3.36 4.01 -15.47
C ARG A 56 4.81 4.40 -15.76
N ASN A 57 5.70 3.41 -15.78
CA ASN A 57 7.13 3.63 -15.99
C ASN A 57 7.39 4.19 -17.40
N GLN A 58 6.72 3.65 -18.42
CA GLN A 58 6.81 4.17 -19.78
C GLN A 58 6.31 5.63 -19.86
N SER A 59 5.16 5.94 -19.26
CA SER A 59 4.60 7.30 -19.27
C SER A 59 5.54 8.31 -18.59
N LEU A 60 6.17 7.91 -17.49
CA LEU A 60 7.12 8.75 -16.75
C LEU A 60 8.44 8.97 -17.51
N THR A 61 8.89 8.00 -18.30
CA THR A 61 10.16 8.08 -19.02
C THR A 61 10.01 8.65 -20.43
N ASP A 62 8.88 8.40 -21.11
CA ASP A 62 8.70 8.77 -22.52
C ASP A 62 7.78 9.96 -22.72
N THR A 63 6.73 10.11 -21.90
CA THR A 63 5.69 11.14 -22.06
C THR A 63 5.94 12.34 -21.18
N PHE A 64 6.17 12.13 -19.88
CA PHE A 64 6.40 13.18 -18.90
C PHE A 64 7.51 14.16 -19.34
N PRO A 65 8.67 13.74 -19.88
CA PRO A 65 9.74 14.66 -20.26
C PRO A 65 9.35 15.67 -21.35
N LYS A 66 8.32 15.36 -22.15
CA LYS A 66 7.95 16.09 -23.37
C LYS A 66 6.68 16.95 -23.23
N ILE A 67 5.96 16.83 -22.11
CA ILE A 67 4.73 17.60 -21.87
C ILE A 67 5.04 18.94 -21.23
N LYS A 68 4.37 19.99 -21.70
CA LYS A 68 4.49 21.34 -21.12
C LYS A 68 3.72 21.41 -19.81
N LEU A 69 4.40 21.84 -18.74
CA LEU A 69 3.82 21.88 -17.40
C LEU A 69 3.64 23.32 -16.93
N ALA A 70 2.43 23.65 -16.46
CA ALA A 70 2.15 24.96 -15.85
C ALA A 70 3.04 25.22 -14.63
N ALA A 71 3.34 24.18 -13.83
CA ALA A 71 4.24 24.26 -12.69
C ALA A 71 5.69 24.66 -13.06
N LEU A 72 6.09 24.39 -14.30
CA LEU A 72 7.40 24.79 -14.84
C LEU A 72 7.34 26.11 -15.63
N GLY A 73 6.20 26.80 -15.66
CA GLY A 73 6.03 28.02 -16.46
C GLY A 73 5.71 27.75 -17.93
N GLY A 74 5.17 26.57 -18.25
CA GLY A 74 4.73 26.22 -19.61
C GLY A 74 5.81 25.63 -20.51
N ILE A 75 6.98 25.29 -19.95
CA ILE A 75 8.05 24.54 -20.63
C ILE A 75 7.98 23.06 -20.26
N THR A 76 8.72 22.21 -20.97
CA THR A 76 8.81 20.77 -20.70
C THR A 76 9.83 20.45 -19.61
N PRO A 77 9.77 19.27 -18.95
CA PRO A 77 10.85 18.82 -18.07
C PRO A 77 12.22 18.72 -18.75
N GLU A 78 12.31 18.34 -20.02
CA GLU A 78 13.57 18.35 -20.78
C GLU A 78 14.15 19.77 -20.92
N GLU A 79 13.30 20.76 -21.21
CA GLU A 79 13.72 22.16 -21.29
C GLU A 79 14.11 22.68 -19.89
N ALA A 80 13.36 22.32 -18.86
CA ALA A 80 13.60 22.74 -17.48
C ALA A 80 14.86 22.11 -16.88
N SER A 81 15.27 20.91 -17.32
CA SER A 81 16.42 20.23 -16.73
C SER A 81 17.74 20.92 -17.06
N VAL A 82 17.84 21.66 -18.17
CA VAL A 82 19.06 22.39 -18.57
C VAL A 82 19.10 23.86 -18.14
N ASP A 83 18.00 24.40 -17.62
CA ASP A 83 17.92 25.76 -17.05
C ASP A 83 18.03 25.70 -15.52
N PHE A 84 18.96 26.46 -14.93
CA PHE A 84 19.25 26.41 -13.50
C PHE A 84 18.04 26.81 -12.63
N GLU A 85 17.30 27.87 -13.00
CA GLU A 85 16.15 28.31 -12.21
C GLU A 85 14.95 27.38 -12.35
N ALA A 86 14.70 26.88 -13.56
CA ALA A 86 13.63 25.91 -13.80
C ALA A 86 13.92 24.53 -13.20
N ARG A 87 15.19 24.12 -13.10
CA ARG A 87 15.61 22.83 -12.53
C ARG A 87 15.12 22.64 -11.10
N ILE A 88 15.19 23.69 -10.26
CA ILE A 88 14.70 23.63 -8.88
C ILE A 88 13.19 23.31 -8.84
N LYS A 89 12.40 23.91 -9.75
CA LYS A 89 10.96 23.63 -9.85
C LYS A 89 10.71 22.22 -10.35
N LEU A 90 11.53 21.73 -11.29
CA LEU A 90 11.47 20.36 -11.78
C LEU A 90 11.77 19.35 -10.68
N ASP A 91 12.81 19.57 -9.86
CA ASP A 91 13.14 18.72 -8.72
C ASP A 91 12.00 18.67 -7.70
N ALA A 92 11.41 19.83 -7.38
CA ALA A 92 10.24 19.90 -6.51
C ALA A 92 9.04 19.14 -7.10
N CYS A 93 8.81 19.25 -8.41
CA CYS A 93 7.72 18.55 -9.10
C CYS A 93 7.92 17.02 -9.03
N LEU A 94 9.14 16.54 -9.33
CA LEU A 94 9.49 15.13 -9.22
C LEU A 94 9.38 14.62 -7.78
N MET A 95 9.80 15.40 -6.78
CA MET A 95 9.63 15.04 -5.36
C MET A 95 8.15 14.83 -4.99
N ILE A 96 7.24 15.68 -5.48
CA ILE A 96 5.81 15.54 -5.22
C ILE A 96 5.26 14.29 -5.92
N ILE A 97 5.62 14.06 -7.19
CA ILE A 97 5.16 12.88 -7.93
C ILE A 97 5.66 11.60 -7.24
N GLU A 98 6.95 11.53 -6.92
CA GLU A 98 7.58 10.40 -6.24
C GLU A 98 6.93 10.11 -4.88
N SER A 99 6.67 11.14 -4.08
CA SER A 99 5.96 10.99 -2.80
C SER A 99 4.55 10.41 -2.97
N ASN A 100 3.80 10.83 -4.00
CA ASN A 100 2.47 10.27 -4.28
C ASN A 100 2.53 8.81 -4.76
N LEU A 101 3.55 8.45 -5.55
CA LEU A 101 3.78 7.06 -5.94
C LEU A 101 4.07 6.19 -4.71
N GLN A 102 4.87 6.71 -3.78
CA GLN A 102 5.27 6.02 -2.54
C GLN A 102 4.11 5.72 -1.58
N CYS A 103 3.00 6.46 -1.67
CA CYS A 103 1.78 6.12 -0.93
C CYS A 103 1.18 4.76 -1.37
N ARG A 104 1.34 4.38 -2.64
CA ARG A 104 0.83 3.11 -3.18
C ARG A 104 1.89 2.02 -3.17
N ASP A 105 3.10 2.37 -3.59
CA ASP A 105 4.24 1.49 -3.75
C ASP A 105 5.45 2.14 -3.05
N HIS A 106 5.74 1.71 -1.83
CA HIS A 106 6.76 2.33 -0.98
C HIS A 106 8.18 2.26 -1.58
N ASN A 107 8.41 1.35 -2.53
CA ASN A 107 9.69 1.19 -3.23
C ASN A 107 9.79 2.06 -4.49
N ALA A 108 8.70 2.70 -4.91
CA ALA A 108 8.69 3.56 -6.08
C ALA A 108 9.73 4.68 -5.96
N THR A 109 10.49 4.86 -7.03
CA THR A 109 11.46 5.95 -7.20
C THR A 109 11.36 6.54 -8.60
N LEU A 110 11.80 7.79 -8.75
CA LEU A 110 11.95 8.46 -10.04
C LEU A 110 13.42 8.60 -10.47
N ASN A 111 14.35 7.83 -9.89
CA ASN A 111 15.76 7.91 -10.23
C ASN A 111 16.05 7.63 -11.72
N ASP A 112 15.29 6.74 -12.37
CA ASP A 112 15.41 6.51 -13.82
C ASP A 112 14.99 7.75 -14.63
N VAL A 113 13.92 8.42 -14.21
CA VAL A 113 13.44 9.67 -14.83
C VAL A 113 14.46 10.80 -14.62
N ARG A 114 15.04 10.90 -13.42
CA ARG A 114 16.10 11.86 -13.09
C ARG A 114 17.31 11.65 -13.98
N THR A 115 17.76 10.40 -14.10
CA THR A 115 18.88 10.01 -14.97
C THR A 115 18.59 10.39 -16.42
N ALA A 116 17.40 10.08 -16.94
CA ALA A 116 17.01 10.43 -18.31
C ALA A 116 16.99 11.96 -18.57
N LEU A 117 16.65 12.75 -17.55
CA LEU A 117 16.64 14.21 -17.60
C LEU A 117 18.01 14.85 -17.30
N GLY A 118 19.04 14.06 -16.98
CA GLY A 118 20.36 14.55 -16.59
C GLY A 118 20.39 15.24 -15.22
N LEU A 119 19.50 14.83 -14.31
CA LEU A 119 19.42 15.29 -12.93
C LEU A 119 20.14 14.33 -11.98
N ASP A 120 20.52 14.85 -10.82
CA ASP A 120 21.07 14.03 -9.75
C ASP A 120 20.00 13.08 -9.20
N VAL A 121 20.37 11.82 -9.00
CA VAL A 121 19.53 10.82 -8.35
C VAL A 121 19.44 11.11 -6.85
N ILE A 122 18.32 10.73 -6.23
CA ILE A 122 18.17 10.85 -4.78
C ILE A 122 18.60 9.52 -4.17
N GLU A 123 19.75 9.54 -3.52
CA GLU A 123 20.29 8.43 -2.74
C GLU A 123 20.02 8.61 -1.24
N SER A 124 20.23 7.55 -0.47
CA SER A 124 20.16 7.64 0.99
C SER A 124 21.33 8.46 1.54
N GLU A 125 21.01 9.46 2.34
CA GLU A 125 21.93 10.35 3.02
C GLU A 125 22.40 9.76 4.35
N ASP A 126 23.63 10.08 4.76
CA ASP A 126 24.15 9.69 6.08
C ASP A 126 23.48 10.54 7.19
N PRO A 127 22.82 9.93 8.19
CA PRO A 127 22.17 10.66 9.27
C PRO A 127 23.10 11.09 10.41
N THR A 128 24.40 10.75 10.40
CA THR A 128 25.29 10.87 11.57
C THR A 128 25.32 12.28 12.19
N ASP A 129 25.34 13.32 11.35
CA ASP A 129 25.43 14.72 11.80
C ASP A 129 24.07 15.46 11.74
N VAL A 130 22.96 14.72 11.60
CA VAL A 130 21.63 15.28 11.38
C VAL A 130 20.79 15.18 12.65
N ASP A 131 20.21 16.30 13.09
CA ASP A 131 19.14 16.28 14.09
C ASP A 131 17.81 15.86 13.45
N LEU A 132 17.51 14.57 13.52
CA LEU A 132 16.30 13.99 12.93
C LEU A 132 15.00 14.60 13.48
N ASN A 133 15.01 15.21 14.67
CA ASN A 133 13.82 15.88 15.21
C ASN A 133 13.44 17.14 14.44
N GLN A 134 14.39 17.74 13.72
CA GLN A 134 14.16 18.90 12.84
C GLN A 134 13.82 18.50 11.40
N VAL A 135 13.95 17.21 11.07
CA VAL A 135 13.65 16.69 9.74
C VAL A 135 12.14 16.43 9.64
N PRO A 136 11.43 16.98 8.63
CA PRO A 136 10.03 16.63 8.37
C PRO A 136 9.85 15.13 8.08
N ASP A 137 8.76 14.53 8.56
CA ASP A 137 8.56 13.07 8.52
C ASP A 137 8.68 12.47 7.10
N ILE A 138 8.17 13.19 6.09
CA ILE A 138 8.22 12.79 4.68
C ILE A 138 9.65 12.73 4.09
N ARG A 139 10.63 13.31 4.79
CA ARG A 139 12.05 13.28 4.40
C ARG A 139 12.86 12.24 5.16
N LEU A 140 12.31 11.62 6.21
CA LEU A 140 13.04 10.65 7.02
C LEU A 140 13.49 9.43 6.20
N ALA A 141 12.70 9.01 5.20
CA ALA A 141 13.06 7.91 4.29
C ALA A 141 14.22 8.22 3.32
N ARG A 142 14.80 9.43 3.39
CA ARG A 142 16.02 9.79 2.66
C ARG A 142 17.27 9.44 3.42
N TYR A 143 17.19 9.08 4.70
CA TYR A 143 18.37 8.75 5.49
C TYR A 143 18.63 7.25 5.49
N ASP A 144 19.90 6.89 5.54
CA ASP A 144 20.34 5.51 5.71
C ASP A 144 20.00 5.03 7.13
N VAL A 145 18.89 4.28 7.23
CA VAL A 145 18.38 3.74 8.50
C VAL A 145 19.36 2.81 9.19
N SER A 146 20.30 2.18 8.46
CA SER A 146 21.30 1.28 9.03
C SER A 146 22.30 2.01 9.94
N LYS A 147 22.46 3.31 9.76
CA LYS A 147 23.35 4.17 10.56
C LYS A 147 22.66 4.81 11.76
N LEU A 148 21.34 4.64 11.89
CA LEU A 148 20.59 5.16 13.03
C LEU A 148 20.91 4.36 14.29
N THR A 149 20.94 5.03 15.44
CA THR A 149 20.92 4.35 16.73
C THR A 149 19.58 3.60 16.93
N THR A 150 19.55 2.62 17.82
CA THR A 150 18.34 1.84 18.14
C THR A 150 17.18 2.76 18.54
N GLN A 151 17.43 3.79 19.36
CA GLN A 151 16.42 4.78 19.74
C GLN A 151 15.90 5.57 18.53
N GLN A 152 16.80 6.15 17.74
CA GLN A 152 16.43 6.95 16.56
C GLN A 152 15.63 6.12 15.54
N LEU A 153 15.98 4.85 15.37
CA LEU A 153 15.28 3.94 14.48
C LEU A 153 13.83 3.74 14.92
N GLY A 154 13.60 3.56 16.22
CA GLY A 154 12.25 3.50 16.77
C GLY A 154 11.47 4.80 16.62
N ASP A 155 12.13 5.95 16.80
CA ASP A 155 11.52 7.26 16.60
C ASP A 155 11.11 7.48 15.13
N VAL A 156 11.97 7.11 14.17
CA VAL A 156 11.66 7.18 12.74
C VAL A 156 10.49 6.27 12.38
N TYR A 157 10.49 5.02 12.88
CA TYR A 157 9.39 4.08 12.67
C TYR A 157 8.06 4.68 13.15
N GLN A 158 7.97 5.12 14.41
CA GLN A 158 6.74 5.65 14.98
C GLN A 158 6.25 6.91 14.26
N ARG A 159 7.14 7.84 13.98
CA ARG A 159 6.79 9.09 13.28
C ARG A 159 6.24 8.82 11.89
N CYS A 160 6.93 7.99 11.11
CA CYS A 160 6.48 7.65 9.75
C CYS A 160 5.20 6.83 9.77
N PHE A 161 5.05 5.89 10.71
CA PHE A 161 3.86 5.07 10.87
C PHE A 161 2.64 5.94 11.21
N PHE A 162 2.79 6.88 12.14
CA PHE A 162 1.72 7.78 12.56
C PHE A 162 1.18 8.66 11.42
N VAL A 163 2.06 9.19 10.57
CA VAL A 163 1.66 10.02 9.41
C VAL A 163 1.34 9.22 8.15
N GLY A 164 1.40 7.88 8.21
CA GLY A 164 1.13 7.00 7.07
C GLY A 164 2.18 7.04 5.97
N PHE A 165 3.40 7.50 6.26
CA PHE A 165 4.48 7.56 5.27
C PHE A 165 5.17 6.19 5.12
N ARG A 166 4.62 5.36 4.23
CA ARG A 166 4.95 3.93 4.09
C ARG A 166 6.42 3.64 3.87
N ARG A 167 7.10 4.38 2.99
CA ARG A 167 8.53 4.16 2.72
C ARG A 167 9.37 4.27 3.99
N GLY A 168 9.14 5.30 4.80
CA GLY A 168 9.93 5.55 6.01
C GLY A 168 9.74 4.48 7.07
N PHE A 169 8.49 4.12 7.40
CA PHE A 169 8.26 3.11 8.42
C PHE A 169 8.63 1.70 7.95
N MET A 170 8.53 1.40 6.65
CA MET A 170 8.95 0.10 6.12
C MET A 170 10.47 -0.07 6.18
N GLN A 171 11.23 0.92 5.74
CA GLN A 171 12.70 0.91 5.86
C GLN A 171 13.13 0.76 7.32
N ALA A 172 12.51 1.50 8.23
CA ALA A 172 12.80 1.39 9.65
C ALA A 172 12.40 0.01 10.22
N ALA A 173 11.25 -0.53 9.83
CA ALA A 173 10.77 -1.84 10.29
C ALA A 173 11.72 -2.97 9.90
N GLU A 174 12.20 -2.99 8.64
CA GLU A 174 13.18 -3.96 8.15
C GLU A 174 14.46 -3.94 8.99
N GLU A 175 14.97 -2.74 9.28
CA GLU A 175 16.17 -2.59 10.09
C GLU A 175 15.93 -2.91 11.57
N ILE A 176 14.72 -2.66 12.11
CA ILE A 176 14.37 -3.06 13.48
C ILE A 176 14.39 -4.59 13.59
N VAL A 177 13.83 -5.32 12.61
CA VAL A 177 13.79 -6.78 12.69
C VAL A 177 15.16 -7.42 12.44
N SER A 178 16.05 -6.77 11.68
CA SER A 178 17.40 -7.25 11.38
C SER A 178 18.37 -7.17 12.57
N ARG A 179 18.17 -6.22 13.50
CA ARG A 179 19.07 -5.98 14.65
C ARG A 179 18.82 -6.91 15.82
N ASP A 180 19.85 -7.25 16.58
CA ASP A 180 19.68 -7.96 17.86
C ASP A 180 19.04 -7.05 18.92
N GLU A 181 19.49 -5.80 19.02
CA GLU A 181 18.94 -4.81 19.93
C GLU A 181 17.69 -4.16 19.34
N LYS A 182 16.58 -4.17 20.10
CA LYS A 182 15.28 -3.65 19.67
C LYS A 182 14.95 -2.35 20.40
N PRO A 183 14.31 -1.36 19.75
CA PRO A 183 13.84 -0.15 20.43
C PRO A 183 12.75 -0.47 21.46
N GLU A 184 12.97 -0.10 22.72
CA GLU A 184 12.08 -0.44 23.84
C GLU A 184 10.69 0.23 23.75
N HIS A 185 10.62 1.42 23.13
CA HIS A 185 9.38 2.20 23.01
C HIS A 185 8.51 1.79 21.81
N VAL A 186 8.98 0.85 20.98
CA VAL A 186 8.25 0.37 19.81
C VAL A 186 7.56 -0.94 20.12
N ASN A 187 6.27 -1.02 19.76
CA ASN A 187 5.56 -2.29 19.76
C ASN A 187 6.05 -3.18 18.61
N LEU A 188 6.90 -4.17 18.91
CA LEU A 188 7.42 -5.10 17.90
C LEU A 188 6.31 -5.87 17.19
N SER A 189 5.17 -6.11 17.85
CA SER A 189 4.05 -6.77 17.18
C SER A 189 3.52 -5.93 16.01
N ASP A 190 3.54 -4.60 16.12
CA ASP A 190 3.09 -3.72 15.05
C ASP A 190 4.12 -3.69 13.91
N VAL A 191 5.42 -3.75 14.25
CA VAL A 191 6.52 -3.83 13.27
C VAL A 191 6.40 -5.09 12.42
N TYR A 192 6.26 -6.26 13.05
CA TYR A 192 6.07 -7.52 12.32
C TYR A 192 4.77 -7.53 11.50
N ALA A 193 3.70 -6.93 12.01
CA ALA A 193 2.43 -6.88 11.29
C ALA A 193 2.53 -6.02 10.03
N ALA A 194 3.17 -4.85 10.15
CA ALA A 194 3.45 -3.97 9.01
C ALA A 194 4.25 -4.69 7.92
N LEU A 195 5.29 -5.43 8.29
CA LEU A 195 6.10 -6.21 7.34
C LEU A 195 5.30 -7.36 6.70
N LEU A 196 4.50 -8.09 7.48
CA LEU A 196 3.71 -9.23 7.01
C LEU A 196 2.75 -8.87 5.87
N ASP A 197 2.19 -7.66 5.92
CA ASP A 197 1.25 -7.13 4.92
C ASP A 197 1.93 -6.71 3.61
N THR A 198 3.27 -6.70 3.57
CA THR A 198 4.04 -6.25 2.40
C THR A 198 4.80 -7.36 1.68
N ARG A 199 4.91 -8.55 2.30
CA ARG A 199 5.58 -9.69 1.68
C ARG A 199 4.64 -10.38 0.70
N ASP A 200 5.14 -10.59 -0.52
CA ASP A 200 4.40 -11.29 -1.56
C ASP A 200 4.53 -12.82 -1.43
N ASN A 201 5.69 -13.30 -0.93
CA ASN A 201 5.95 -14.73 -0.75
C ASN A 201 5.36 -15.26 0.56
N ILE A 202 4.58 -16.34 0.47
CA ILE A 202 4.02 -17.05 1.61
C ILE A 202 5.08 -17.62 2.57
N GLU A 203 6.23 -18.04 2.06
CA GLU A 203 7.34 -18.58 2.86
C GLU A 203 7.93 -17.48 3.74
N GLU A 204 8.24 -16.31 3.15
CA GLU A 204 8.72 -15.13 3.88
C GLU A 204 7.70 -14.64 4.92
N ARG A 205 6.41 -14.72 4.60
CA ARG A 205 5.33 -14.38 5.55
C ARG A 205 5.31 -15.34 6.74
N LEU A 206 5.45 -16.64 6.49
CA LEU A 206 5.50 -17.64 7.56
C LEU A 206 6.77 -17.47 8.42
N GLU A 207 7.92 -17.17 7.83
CA GLU A 207 9.15 -16.85 8.57
C GLU A 207 8.96 -15.62 9.48
N LEU A 208 8.34 -14.55 8.98
CA LEU A 208 8.02 -13.37 9.80
C LEU A 208 7.08 -13.72 10.97
N VAL A 209 6.07 -14.58 10.75
CA VAL A 209 5.18 -15.02 11.83
C VAL A 209 5.94 -15.81 12.90
N GLU A 210 6.89 -16.67 12.51
CA GLU A 210 7.74 -17.37 13.49
C GLU A 210 8.62 -16.40 14.29
N GLN A 211 9.25 -15.43 13.62
CA GLN A 211 10.05 -14.41 14.31
C GLN A 211 9.18 -13.59 15.27
N ALA A 212 7.98 -13.21 14.86
CA ALA A 212 7.05 -12.44 15.69
C ALA A 212 6.60 -13.24 16.93
N LYS A 213 6.31 -14.54 16.77
CA LYS A 213 6.01 -15.44 17.90
C LYS A 213 7.18 -15.52 18.88
N ALA A 214 8.40 -15.67 18.37
CA ALA A 214 9.59 -15.71 19.22
C ALA A 214 9.79 -14.39 19.99
N ALA A 215 9.57 -13.25 19.33
CA ALA A 215 9.69 -11.93 19.93
C ALA A 215 8.69 -11.69 21.06
N VAL A 216 7.40 -12.02 20.88
CA VAL A 216 6.39 -11.84 21.93
C VAL A 216 6.62 -12.80 23.11
N LEU A 217 7.07 -14.03 22.84
CA LEU A 217 7.41 -15.00 23.90
C LEU A 217 8.62 -14.53 24.72
N ALA A 218 9.62 -13.90 24.09
CA ALA A 218 10.76 -13.32 24.80
C ALA A 218 10.37 -12.16 25.73
N GLN A 219 9.23 -11.51 25.46
CA GLN A 219 8.64 -10.47 26.31
C GLN A 219 7.58 -11.01 27.29
N GLU A 220 7.50 -12.35 27.45
CA GLU A 220 6.49 -13.03 28.28
C GLU A 220 5.03 -12.72 27.87
N GLN A 221 4.81 -12.34 26.61
CA GLN A 221 3.50 -12.08 26.03
C GLN A 221 2.95 -13.32 25.30
N SER A 222 1.61 -13.38 25.17
CA SER A 222 0.94 -14.50 24.50
C SER A 222 1.18 -14.49 22.98
N PRO A 223 1.48 -15.65 22.35
CA PRO A 223 1.59 -15.77 20.90
C PRO A 223 0.23 -15.92 20.19
N ALA A 224 -0.90 -15.91 20.91
CA ALA A 224 -2.21 -16.25 20.37
C ALA A 224 -2.61 -15.43 19.12
N ALA A 225 -2.35 -14.12 19.14
CA ALA A 225 -2.64 -13.25 17.99
C ALA A 225 -1.84 -13.62 16.74
N TRP A 226 -0.63 -14.17 16.89
CA TRP A 226 0.20 -14.63 15.77
C TRP A 226 -0.21 -16.01 15.28
N LEU A 227 -0.62 -16.91 16.18
CA LEU A 227 -1.21 -18.20 15.79
C LEU A 227 -2.48 -18.00 14.94
N LEU A 228 -3.32 -17.02 15.30
CA LEU A 228 -4.49 -16.63 14.51
C LEU A 228 -4.12 -16.15 13.10
N ARG A 229 -3.07 -15.30 12.99
CA ARG A 229 -2.57 -14.80 11.70
C ARG A 229 -1.92 -15.88 10.84
N GLU A 230 -1.41 -16.95 11.45
CA GLU A 230 -0.76 -18.05 10.74
C GLU A 230 -1.76 -18.98 10.02
N ILE A 231 -2.96 -19.18 10.59
CA ILE A 231 -3.96 -20.12 10.06
C ILE A 231 -4.29 -19.87 8.58
N PRO A 232 -4.63 -18.64 8.13
CA PRO A 232 -4.90 -18.37 6.72
C PRO A 232 -3.70 -18.67 5.82
N LEU A 233 -2.49 -18.37 6.28
CA LEU A 233 -1.25 -18.62 5.53
C LEU A 233 -1.05 -20.12 5.31
N ARG A 234 -1.24 -20.93 6.36
CA ARG A 234 -1.14 -22.40 6.26
C ARG A 234 -2.19 -22.96 5.30
N LEU A 235 -3.41 -22.45 5.33
CA LEU A 235 -4.48 -22.90 4.43
C LEU A 235 -4.21 -22.55 2.96
N ILE A 236 -3.73 -21.32 2.69
CA ILE A 236 -3.32 -20.91 1.34
C ILE A 236 -2.16 -21.78 0.85
N ASN A 237 -1.22 -22.15 1.74
CA ASN A 237 -0.12 -23.07 1.43
C ASN A 237 -0.54 -24.55 1.34
N GLN A 238 -1.83 -24.86 1.40
CA GLN A 238 -2.39 -26.23 1.38
C GLN A 238 -1.96 -27.12 2.57
N GLU A 239 -1.57 -26.51 3.69
CA GLU A 239 -1.13 -27.18 4.93
C GLU A 239 -2.29 -27.31 5.94
N ALA A 240 -3.39 -27.91 5.50
CA ALA A 240 -4.63 -27.99 6.29
C ALA A 240 -4.46 -28.70 7.66
N GLN A 241 -3.56 -29.67 7.75
CA GLN A 241 -3.28 -30.36 9.01
C GLN A 241 -2.61 -29.42 10.03
N ILE A 242 -1.63 -28.63 9.60
CA ILE A 242 -0.95 -27.65 10.46
C ILE A 242 -1.94 -26.58 10.92
N ALA A 243 -2.77 -26.07 10.01
CA ALA A 243 -3.83 -25.13 10.37
C ALA A 243 -4.80 -25.70 11.43
N SER A 244 -5.18 -26.97 11.30
CA SER A 244 -6.06 -27.65 12.26
C SER A 244 -5.41 -27.80 13.65
N ASP A 245 -4.11 -28.10 13.68
CA ASP A 245 -3.35 -28.21 14.93
C ASP A 245 -3.20 -26.84 15.62
N LEU A 246 -3.02 -25.76 14.84
CA LEU A 246 -2.99 -24.38 15.36
C LEU A 246 -4.34 -23.96 15.96
N ILE A 247 -5.45 -24.30 15.29
CA ILE A 247 -6.82 -24.04 15.81
C ILE A 247 -7.01 -24.76 17.14
N ARG A 248 -6.66 -26.05 17.23
CA ARG A 248 -6.79 -26.81 18.48
C ARG A 248 -5.94 -26.22 19.60
N LYS A 249 -4.72 -25.77 19.28
CA LYS A 249 -3.84 -25.10 20.25
C LYS A 249 -4.46 -23.81 20.77
N LEU A 250 -5.02 -22.98 19.88
CA LEU A 250 -5.74 -21.77 20.27
C LEU A 250 -6.96 -22.08 21.15
N GLU A 251 -7.76 -23.08 20.80
CA GLU A 251 -8.93 -23.50 21.57
C GLU A 251 -8.55 -23.99 22.98
N THR A 252 -7.43 -24.72 23.10
CA THR A 252 -7.02 -25.34 24.36
C THR A 252 -6.33 -24.34 25.28
N ASP A 253 -5.41 -23.55 24.74
CA ASP A 253 -4.46 -22.78 25.53
C ASP A 253 -4.82 -21.29 25.61
N HIS A 254 -5.50 -20.74 24.60
CA HIS A 254 -5.60 -19.29 24.38
C HIS A 254 -7.03 -18.75 24.20
N ILE A 255 -8.06 -19.61 24.14
CA ILE A 255 -9.43 -19.20 23.79
C ILE A 255 -10.05 -18.20 24.78
N ASN A 256 -9.62 -18.27 26.04
CA ASN A 256 -10.10 -17.41 27.12
C ASN A 256 -9.40 -16.04 27.13
N GLU A 257 -8.41 -15.82 26.26
CA GLU A 257 -7.75 -14.53 26.13
C GLU A 257 -8.69 -13.50 25.47
N PRO A 258 -8.61 -12.22 25.88
CA PRO A 258 -9.47 -11.17 25.33
C PRO A 258 -9.41 -11.10 23.80
N GLY A 259 -10.57 -11.23 23.15
CA GLY A 259 -10.71 -11.09 21.70
C GLY A 259 -10.31 -12.30 20.86
N ILE A 260 -9.59 -13.30 21.40
CA ILE A 260 -9.11 -14.45 20.62
C ILE A 260 -10.27 -15.32 20.10
N ALA A 261 -11.25 -15.66 20.95
CA ALA A 261 -12.40 -16.47 20.54
C ALA A 261 -13.25 -15.78 19.45
N GLU A 262 -13.49 -14.48 19.59
CA GLU A 262 -14.23 -13.69 18.61
C GLU A 262 -13.50 -13.59 17.27
N GLN A 263 -12.18 -13.41 17.31
CA GLN A 263 -11.34 -13.38 16.11
C GLN A 263 -11.29 -14.74 15.41
N LEU A 264 -11.11 -15.83 16.16
CA LEU A 264 -11.16 -17.18 15.61
C LEU A 264 -12.50 -17.48 14.94
N TYR A 265 -13.61 -17.12 15.61
CA TYR A 265 -14.95 -17.29 15.07
C TYR A 265 -15.15 -16.52 13.75
N ARG A 266 -14.80 -15.22 13.73
CA ARG A 266 -14.88 -14.40 12.51
C ARG A 266 -14.05 -14.98 11.38
N LEU A 267 -12.84 -15.46 11.67
CA LEU A 267 -11.97 -16.06 10.68
C LEU A 267 -12.61 -17.32 10.07
N LEU A 268 -13.18 -18.20 10.89
CA LEU A 268 -13.83 -19.42 10.42
C LEU A 268 -15.10 -19.13 9.59
N VAL A 269 -15.84 -18.07 9.90
CA VAL A 269 -16.96 -17.59 9.08
C VAL A 269 -16.46 -17.04 7.73
N GLN A 270 -15.42 -16.21 7.73
CA GLN A 270 -14.82 -15.65 6.51
C GLN A 270 -14.31 -16.74 5.56
N MET A 271 -13.76 -17.83 6.12
CA MET A 271 -13.31 -18.99 5.35
C MET A 271 -14.45 -19.93 4.92
N GLY A 272 -15.71 -19.62 5.28
CA GLY A 272 -16.87 -20.43 4.92
C GLY A 272 -16.95 -21.78 5.64
N VAL A 273 -16.19 -21.96 6.73
CA VAL A 273 -16.21 -23.19 7.54
C VAL A 273 -17.41 -23.17 8.51
N MET A 274 -17.80 -21.97 8.97
CA MET A 274 -18.99 -21.74 9.78
C MET A 274 -19.93 -20.74 9.14
N ASN A 275 -21.22 -20.90 9.42
CA ASN A 275 -22.25 -19.93 9.10
C ASN A 275 -22.22 -18.78 10.13
N PRO A 276 -22.75 -17.58 9.80
CA PRO A 276 -22.84 -16.46 10.75
C PRO A 276 -23.63 -16.75 12.03
N ASP A 277 -24.47 -17.79 12.03
CA ASP A 277 -25.27 -18.27 13.16
C ASP A 277 -24.55 -19.26 14.09
N GLY A 278 -23.29 -19.61 13.77
CA GLY A 278 -22.44 -20.51 14.55
C GLY A 278 -22.63 -21.99 14.24
N SER A 279 -23.44 -22.34 13.24
CA SER A 279 -23.54 -23.70 12.72
C SER A 279 -22.43 -24.02 11.72
N GLN A 280 -22.05 -25.30 11.59
CA GLN A 280 -21.08 -25.72 10.57
C GLN A 280 -21.66 -25.54 9.16
N ALA A 281 -20.86 -25.04 8.23
CA ALA A 281 -21.26 -24.93 6.83
C ALA A 281 -21.49 -26.33 6.23
N VAL A 282 -22.63 -26.52 5.57
CA VAL A 282 -22.98 -27.79 4.92
C VAL A 282 -22.31 -27.82 3.53
N PRO A 283 -21.51 -28.85 3.18
CA PRO A 283 -20.90 -28.93 1.86
C PRO A 283 -21.97 -28.96 0.75
N GLY A 284 -21.93 -27.98 -0.15
CA GLY A 284 -22.81 -27.90 -1.33
C GLY A 284 -24.08 -27.05 -1.19
N ALA A 285 -24.26 -26.31 -0.08
CA ALA A 285 -25.26 -25.25 -0.04
C ALA A 285 -24.79 -24.03 -0.86
N PRO A 286 -25.67 -23.36 -1.64
CA PRO A 286 -25.29 -22.12 -2.30
C PRO A 286 -24.87 -21.11 -1.23
N PRO A 287 -23.77 -20.36 -1.45
CA PRO A 287 -23.34 -19.37 -0.49
C PRO A 287 -24.50 -18.40 -0.27
N ALA A 288 -24.93 -18.24 0.99
CA ALA A 288 -25.74 -17.11 1.35
C ALA A 288 -24.92 -15.87 0.97
N THR A 289 -25.50 -15.00 0.14
CA THR A 289 -24.86 -13.76 -0.31
C THR A 289 -24.45 -12.94 0.89
N ALA A 290 -23.20 -13.09 1.32
CA ALA A 290 -22.54 -12.14 2.18
C ALA A 290 -22.41 -10.85 1.36
N GLY A 291 -23.06 -9.79 1.84
CA GLY A 291 -22.88 -8.46 1.29
C GLY A 291 -21.40 -8.15 1.20
N ASP A 292 -21.03 -7.57 0.06
CA ASP A 292 -19.68 -7.18 -0.32
C ASP A 292 -18.99 -6.41 0.82
N SER A 293 -18.16 -7.13 1.57
CA SER A 293 -17.19 -6.56 2.51
C SER A 293 -15.86 -7.30 2.32
N GLY A 294 -15.31 -7.23 1.10
CA GLY A 294 -13.93 -7.59 0.80
C GLY A 294 -12.94 -6.62 1.45
N GLY A 295 -13.05 -6.43 2.76
CA GLY A 295 -12.09 -5.67 3.56
C GLY A 295 -10.94 -6.59 3.94
N ILE A 296 -9.77 -6.34 3.33
CA ILE A 296 -8.50 -6.86 3.81
C ILE A 296 -8.36 -6.44 5.28
N TRP A 297 -8.29 -7.42 6.17
CA TRP A 297 -8.29 -7.20 7.62
C TRP A 297 -6.95 -6.59 8.07
N THR A 298 -7.01 -5.44 8.76
CA THR A 298 -5.88 -4.84 9.48
C THR A 298 -6.20 -4.81 10.98
N PRO A 299 -5.37 -5.41 11.85
CA PRO A 299 -5.59 -5.37 13.30
C PRO A 299 -5.23 -4.00 13.89
N GLY A 300 -6.19 -3.37 14.60
CA GLY A 300 -6.02 -2.08 15.27
C GLY A 300 -7.24 -1.15 15.20
N SER A 301 -8.23 -1.45 14.35
CA SER A 301 -9.47 -0.67 14.31
C SER A 301 -10.41 -1.10 15.45
N ASP A 302 -10.47 -0.29 16.50
CA ASP A 302 -11.58 -0.35 17.46
C ASP A 302 -12.90 -0.09 16.71
N ALA A 303 -13.73 -1.13 16.60
CA ALA A 303 -15.10 -0.99 16.12
C ALA A 303 -15.96 -0.37 17.24
N GLY A 304 -15.97 0.97 17.33
CA GLY A 304 -16.97 1.72 18.08
C GLY A 304 -18.35 1.67 17.38
N PRO A 305 -19.46 1.78 18.13
CA PRO A 305 -20.77 1.32 17.67
C PRO A 305 -21.35 2.18 16.55
N GLY A 306 -21.81 1.51 15.50
CA GLY A 306 -22.52 2.12 14.38
C GLY A 306 -23.81 2.83 14.82
N LYS A 307 -23.98 4.05 14.33
CA LYS A 307 -25.30 4.61 14.03
C LYS A 307 -25.43 4.70 12.52
N SER A 308 -26.37 3.94 11.99
CA SER A 308 -26.96 4.16 10.69
C SER A 308 -27.59 5.55 10.62
N SER A 309 -27.26 6.30 9.58
CA SER A 309 -27.98 7.48 9.12
C SER A 309 -27.79 7.57 7.62
N GLU A 310 -28.87 7.28 6.89
CA GLU A 310 -29.01 7.56 5.47
C GLU A 310 -28.73 9.04 5.16
N GLY A 311 -28.01 9.27 4.05
CA GLY A 311 -28.10 10.47 3.20
C GLY A 311 -27.57 11.79 3.75
N SER A 312 -26.42 12.26 3.24
CA SER A 312 -26.27 13.62 2.69
C SER A 312 -24.86 13.89 2.15
N GLY A 313 -24.79 14.23 0.86
CA GLY A 313 -23.97 15.32 0.30
C GLY A 313 -22.48 15.34 0.62
N LEU A 314 -21.67 15.01 -0.40
CA LEU A 314 -20.31 15.53 -0.54
C LEU A 314 -20.33 17.05 -0.32
N TRP A 315 -19.60 17.51 0.69
CA TRP A 315 -19.21 18.90 0.85
C TRP A 315 -17.69 18.96 0.79
N VAL A 316 -17.15 19.67 -0.20
CA VAL A 316 -15.72 20.01 -0.31
C VAL A 316 -15.63 21.50 0.06
N PRO A 317 -14.81 21.91 1.06
CA PRO A 317 -14.58 23.32 1.35
C PRO A 317 -13.69 23.96 0.28
N ASP A 318 -13.96 25.24 0.00
CA ASP A 318 -13.13 26.16 -0.81
C ASP A 318 -11.66 26.24 -0.35
#